data_AF-A0A9W4JKX6-F1
#
_entry.id   AF-A0A9W4JKX6-F1
#
_cell.length_a   1.000
_cell.length_b   1.000
_cell.length_c   1.000
_cell.angle_alpha   90.00
_cell.angle_beta   90.00
_cell.angle_gamma   90.00
#
_symmetry.space_group_name_H-M   'P 1'
#
loop_
_entity.id
_entity.type
_entity.pdbx_description
1 polymer ?
#
loop_
_entity_poly.entity_id
_entity_poly.type
_entity_poly.pdbx_seq_one_letter_code
_entity_poly.pdbx_strand_id
1 'polypeptide(L)'
;MPHQLLNPCLFLSNYLFFGSRHMSISHPSMCSMGCSVILQPPRVSSIVEDTDILQPQKIQVDEALEKSRDYWYRLSSLACAYWDHGLTPEYTNPGFALQRIQKFPGRPGKFRVRPYGVSSIPVLFMQASSTWRLKENTDCGMVEKEITKPALLKIGTSVAIPYSFCGKVFNSWIGTTEENRIGPNYLGILTVAWCYILSARLIELQGDGGSMQYVNSETNGESICDSAETYTLDFREVDENVAQWWDAILVQNEGWRAIVKQTPKGDFLAPWVKRYPLALACYPLTSEQAFEALTDFACLHDLGSQLLIALATAMMFPTHQHYGSTVQLPFPKATGGKLPTIPTSLTRSTLLEELPYYITLSCSPEVMMSTLCGSFWEPDVPCNLVSPWLHPVLNEIISGRSDMIDDEYEILALMGAIRRPNISALWIGAASSGLSPKIFQKLRRGRPPLDALAFPWTGCPQKLPGYCRLGSIY
;
A
#
# COMPACT_ATOMS: atom_id res chain seq x y z
N MET A 1 -37.76 20.85 6.98
CA MET A 1 -36.54 20.20 7.52
C MET A 1 -36.51 18.78 6.99
N PRO A 2 -35.59 18.38 6.11
CA PRO A 2 -35.63 17.05 5.54
C PRO A 2 -34.82 16.05 6.38
N HIS A 3 -35.37 14.84 6.42
CA HIS A 3 -34.98 13.67 7.19
C HIS A 3 -33.49 13.29 7.05
N GLN A 4 -32.85 13.07 8.20
CA GLN A 4 -31.56 12.39 8.31
C GLN A 4 -31.76 10.88 8.16
N LEU A 5 -31.16 10.30 7.11
CA LEU A 5 -30.95 8.86 6.98
C LEU A 5 -29.79 8.44 7.91
N LEU A 6 -30.11 7.64 8.93
CA LEU A 6 -29.16 7.01 9.83
C LEU A 6 -28.25 6.05 9.06
N ASN A 7 -26.94 6.28 9.24
CA ASN A 7 -25.84 5.60 8.56
C ASN A 7 -25.41 4.36 9.40
N PRO A 8 -25.34 3.13 8.87
CA PRO A 8 -25.11 1.90 9.66
C PRO A 8 -23.65 1.69 10.11
N CYS A 9 -22.87 2.76 10.24
CA CYS A 9 -21.46 2.74 10.66
C CYS A 9 -21.22 2.37 12.15
N LEU A 10 -22.27 2.06 12.92
CA LEU A 10 -22.21 1.95 14.38
C LEU A 10 -21.92 0.55 14.93
N PHE A 11 -21.99 -0.52 14.13
CA PHE A 11 -21.83 -1.88 14.67
C PHE A 11 -20.39 -2.27 15.05
N LEU A 12 -19.37 -1.56 14.58
CA LEU A 12 -17.97 -1.81 14.94
C LEU A 12 -17.50 -1.05 16.19
N SER A 13 -18.27 -0.09 16.70
CA SER A 13 -17.84 0.72 17.85
C SER A 13 -18.16 0.09 19.20
N ASN A 14 -19.16 -0.79 19.28
CA ASN A 14 -19.69 -1.27 20.56
C ASN A 14 -19.08 -2.57 21.07
N TYR A 15 -18.25 -3.27 20.28
CA TYR A 15 -17.59 -4.51 20.71
C TYR A 15 -16.16 -4.31 21.23
N LEU A 16 -15.70 -3.06 21.34
CA LEU A 16 -14.38 -2.70 21.91
C LEU A 16 -14.46 -2.11 23.32
N PHE A 17 -15.65 -1.96 23.91
CA PHE A 17 -15.85 -1.46 25.28
C PHE A 17 -16.63 -2.47 26.11
N PHE A 18 -15.93 -3.36 26.82
CA PHE A 18 -16.51 -4.02 28.00
C PHE A 18 -16.42 -3.03 29.17
N GLY A 19 -17.57 -2.51 29.60
CA GLY A 19 -17.69 -1.63 30.76
C GLY A 19 -19.14 -1.37 31.14
N SER A 20 -19.64 -2.14 32.11
CA SER A 20 -21.00 -2.12 32.65
C SER A 20 -21.54 -0.73 33.00
N ARG A 21 -22.82 -0.48 32.67
CA ARG A 21 -23.82 0.10 33.59
C ARG A 21 -25.24 0.00 33.01
N HIS A 22 -26.08 -0.75 33.71
CA HIS A 22 -27.54 -0.74 33.60
C HIS A 22 -28.10 0.63 34.01
N MET A 23 -29.08 1.14 33.28
CA MET A 23 -30.25 1.79 33.90
C MET A 23 -31.42 1.88 32.93
N SER A 24 -32.50 1.21 33.31
CA SER A 24 -33.82 1.18 32.69
C SER A 24 -34.69 2.33 33.20
N ILE A 25 -35.42 3.03 32.33
CA ILE A 25 -36.61 3.82 32.70
C ILE A 25 -37.67 3.73 31.58
N SER A 26 -38.91 3.51 32.02
CA SER A 26 -40.13 3.19 31.29
C SER A 26 -41.12 4.36 31.17
N HIS A 27 -41.83 4.41 30.03
CA HIS A 27 -43.20 4.95 29.77
C HIS A 27 -43.52 6.47 29.86
N PRO A 28 -44.67 6.98 29.32
CA PRO A 28 -45.52 6.54 28.19
C PRO A 28 -46.02 7.69 27.24
N SER A 29 -46.85 7.27 26.28
CA SER A 29 -47.63 7.92 25.18
C SER A 29 -48.39 9.24 25.41
N MET A 30 -48.63 10.00 24.31
CA MET A 30 -49.89 10.73 24.04
C MET A 30 -50.22 10.84 22.53
N CYS A 31 -51.52 10.81 22.23
CA CYS A 31 -52.22 10.67 20.94
C CYS A 31 -52.39 11.96 20.11
N SER A 32 -52.75 11.79 18.81
CA SER A 32 -53.82 12.50 18.05
C SER A 32 -53.50 12.56 16.53
N MET A 33 -54.05 11.66 15.70
CA MET A 33 -55.24 11.80 14.82
C MET A 33 -55.01 12.51 13.46
N GLY A 34 -55.36 11.82 12.36
CA GLY A 34 -55.58 12.43 11.03
C GLY A 34 -55.44 11.50 9.81
N CYS A 35 -56.55 10.84 9.42
CA CYS A 35 -56.90 10.11 8.18
C CYS A 35 -55.89 9.97 7.00
N SER A 36 -55.73 8.76 6.45
CA SER A 36 -56.43 8.29 5.23
C SER A 36 -55.83 7.01 4.59
N VAL A 37 -56.73 6.18 4.03
CA VAL A 37 -56.54 5.03 3.11
C VAL A 37 -55.84 3.76 3.63
N ILE A 38 -56.64 2.70 3.80
CA ILE A 38 -56.22 1.34 4.15
C ILE A 38 -55.62 0.66 2.90
N LEU A 39 -54.29 0.62 2.83
CA LEU A 39 -53.55 -0.44 2.15
C LEU A 39 -52.84 -1.21 3.26
N GLN A 40 -53.28 -2.44 3.54
CA GLN A 40 -52.57 -3.29 4.50
C GLN A 40 -51.15 -3.54 3.97
N PRO A 41 -50.09 -3.10 4.68
CA PRO A 41 -48.74 -3.56 4.36
C PRO A 41 -48.68 -5.06 4.63
N PRO A 42 -47.94 -5.86 3.82
CA PRO A 42 -47.65 -7.23 4.21
C PRO A 42 -47.02 -7.20 5.61
N ARG A 43 -47.51 -8.05 6.52
CA ARG A 43 -47.08 -8.12 7.92
C ARG A 43 -45.57 -8.37 8.00
N VAL A 44 -44.81 -7.28 8.16
CA VAL A 44 -43.36 -7.30 8.39
C VAL A 44 -43.01 -8.04 9.68
N SER A 45 -43.98 -8.25 10.58
CA SER A 45 -43.81 -9.06 11.79
C SER A 45 -43.46 -10.53 11.52
N SER A 46 -43.70 -11.06 10.30
CA SER A 46 -43.26 -12.40 9.91
C SER A 46 -41.84 -12.47 9.32
N ILE A 47 -41.20 -11.32 9.10
CA ILE A 47 -39.81 -11.19 8.63
C ILE A 47 -38.87 -10.78 9.79
N VAL A 48 -39.44 -10.39 10.93
CA VAL A 48 -38.72 -9.87 12.11
C VAL A 48 -38.66 -10.88 13.27
N GLU A 49 -38.90 -12.17 13.00
CA GLU A 49 -38.70 -13.23 14.01
C GLU A 49 -37.25 -13.74 14.09
N ASP A 50 -36.35 -13.29 13.21
CA ASP A 50 -34.96 -13.80 13.14
C ASP A 50 -33.88 -12.73 13.39
N THR A 51 -34.13 -11.83 14.34
CA THR A 51 -33.11 -10.85 14.77
C THR A 51 -31.95 -11.46 15.57
N ASP A 52 -32.03 -12.74 15.96
CA ASP A 52 -30.98 -13.45 16.72
C ASP A 52 -29.91 -14.12 15.84
N ILE A 53 -30.12 -14.28 14.52
CA ILE A 53 -29.17 -15.02 13.65
C ILE A 53 -27.82 -14.30 13.48
N LEU A 54 -27.77 -12.98 13.67
CA LEU A 54 -26.55 -12.20 13.42
C LEU A 54 -25.59 -12.13 14.60
N GLN A 55 -26.05 -12.38 15.83
CA GLN A 55 -25.16 -12.41 17.01
C GLN A 55 -24.67 -13.84 17.25
N PRO A 56 -23.37 -14.11 17.06
CA PRO A 56 -22.83 -15.44 17.29
C PRO A 56 -22.94 -15.78 18.78
N GLN A 57 -23.31 -17.03 19.06
CA GLN A 57 -23.31 -17.54 20.43
C GLN A 57 -21.88 -17.55 20.99
N LYS A 58 -21.75 -17.44 22.32
CA LYS A 58 -20.43 -17.44 22.98
C LYS A 58 -19.58 -18.64 22.56
N ILE A 59 -20.17 -19.83 22.48
CA ILE A 59 -19.46 -21.04 22.05
C ILE A 59 -18.90 -20.93 20.62
N GLN A 60 -19.66 -20.32 19.71
CA GLN A 60 -19.21 -20.09 18.33
C GLN A 60 -18.07 -19.07 18.27
N VAL A 61 -18.12 -18.04 19.13
CA VAL A 61 -17.03 -17.05 19.25
C VAL A 61 -15.77 -17.69 19.80
N ASP A 62 -15.89 -18.52 20.85
CA ASP A 62 -14.77 -19.19 21.49
C ASP A 62 -14.13 -20.22 20.54
N GLU A 63 -14.92 -21.03 19.84
CA GLU A 63 -14.42 -21.96 18.81
C GLU A 63 -13.76 -21.24 17.64
N ALA A 64 -14.33 -20.13 17.17
CA ALA A 64 -13.74 -19.32 16.11
C ALA A 64 -12.42 -18.71 16.55
N LEU A 65 -12.31 -18.26 17.80
CA LEU A 65 -11.09 -17.72 18.37
C LEU A 65 -10.00 -18.79 18.51
N GLU A 66 -10.34 -20.01 18.93
CA GLU A 66 -9.38 -21.12 19.02
C GLU A 66 -8.84 -21.50 17.64
N LYS A 67 -9.71 -21.69 16.65
CA LYS A 67 -9.30 -21.94 15.25
C LYS A 67 -8.44 -20.81 14.69
N SER A 68 -8.79 -19.58 15.02
CA SER A 68 -8.05 -18.38 14.63
C SER A 68 -6.64 -18.38 15.24
N ARG A 69 -6.50 -18.70 16.53
CA ARG A 69 -5.19 -18.81 17.20
C ARG A 69 -4.32 -19.88 16.56
N ASP A 70 -4.86 -21.07 16.35
CA ASP A 70 -4.16 -22.16 15.68
C ASP A 70 -3.61 -21.74 14.31
N TYR A 71 -4.44 -21.03 13.53
CA TYR A 71 -4.05 -20.55 12.21
C TYR A 71 -2.94 -19.48 12.29
N TRP A 72 -3.17 -18.39 13.05
CA TRP A 72 -2.27 -17.24 13.08
C TRP A 72 -0.95 -17.55 13.77
N TYR A 73 -0.94 -18.40 14.80
CA TYR A 73 0.30 -18.82 15.45
C TYR A 73 1.13 -19.73 14.57
N ARG A 74 0.53 -20.71 13.87
CA ARG A 74 1.26 -21.52 12.89
C ARG A 74 1.87 -20.66 11.79
N LEU A 75 1.11 -19.69 11.28
CA LEU A 75 1.61 -18.74 10.29
C LEU A 75 2.76 -17.87 10.83
N SER A 76 2.66 -17.39 12.06
CA SER A 76 3.72 -16.64 12.73
C SER A 76 4.99 -17.47 12.91
N SER A 77 4.87 -18.73 13.33
CA SER A 77 6.01 -19.66 13.41
C SER A 77 6.67 -19.88 12.06
N LEU A 78 5.88 -20.03 10.99
CA LEU A 78 6.41 -20.13 9.63
C LEU A 78 7.12 -18.84 9.19
N ALA A 79 6.54 -17.68 9.48
CA ALA A 79 7.17 -16.39 9.24
C ALA A 79 8.50 -16.22 9.99
N CYS A 80 8.61 -16.72 11.23
CA CYS A 80 9.88 -16.73 11.97
C CYS A 80 10.92 -17.61 11.27
N ALA A 81 10.53 -18.80 10.79
CA ALA A 81 11.45 -19.65 10.04
C ALA A 81 11.97 -18.97 8.75
N TYR A 82 11.10 -18.24 8.04
CA TYR A 82 11.51 -17.43 6.89
C TYR A 82 12.43 -16.26 7.26
N TRP A 83 12.20 -15.65 8.42
CA TRP A 83 13.04 -14.58 8.94
C TRP A 83 14.46 -15.10 9.23
N ASP A 84 14.59 -16.27 9.85
CA ASP A 84 15.88 -16.90 10.17
C ASP A 84 16.61 -17.40 8.90
N HIS A 85 15.89 -18.07 7.99
CA HIS A 85 16.48 -18.83 6.89
C HIS A 85 16.41 -18.14 5.52
N GLY A 86 15.76 -16.98 5.43
CA GLY A 86 15.55 -16.26 4.18
C GLY A 86 14.31 -16.71 3.40
N LEU A 87 13.90 -15.88 2.45
CA LEU A 87 12.70 -16.05 1.62
C LEU A 87 12.89 -17.00 0.44
N THR A 88 11.81 -17.63 -0.03
CA THR A 88 11.84 -18.21 -1.38
C THR A 88 12.02 -17.08 -2.40
N PRO A 89 12.87 -17.22 -3.44
CA PRO A 89 13.18 -16.14 -4.38
C PRO A 89 11.94 -15.48 -5.01
N GLU A 90 10.89 -16.28 -5.28
CA GLU A 90 9.63 -15.82 -5.85
C GLU A 90 8.94 -14.75 -4.99
N TYR A 91 9.15 -14.78 -3.67
CA TYR A 91 8.48 -13.84 -2.77
C TYR A 91 9.01 -12.41 -2.93
N THR A 92 10.17 -12.24 -3.56
CA THR A 92 10.79 -10.94 -3.79
C THR A 92 10.39 -10.31 -5.12
N ASN A 93 9.69 -11.06 -5.99
CA ASN A 93 9.30 -10.60 -7.31
C ASN A 93 7.95 -9.84 -7.29
N PRO A 94 7.91 -8.53 -7.53
CA PRO A 94 6.65 -7.77 -7.59
C PRO A 94 5.82 -8.06 -8.85
N GLY A 95 6.38 -8.73 -9.86
CA GLY A 95 5.71 -9.07 -11.12
C GLY A 95 4.50 -9.99 -10.94
N PHE A 96 4.45 -10.80 -9.88
CA PHE A 96 3.28 -11.64 -9.60
C PHE A 96 2.01 -10.82 -9.30
N ALA A 97 2.16 -9.57 -8.85
CA ALA A 97 1.03 -8.67 -8.63
C ALA A 97 0.49 -8.06 -9.94
N LEU A 98 1.22 -8.17 -11.07
CA LEU A 98 0.91 -7.44 -12.30
C LEU A 98 -0.08 -8.14 -13.24
N GLN A 99 -0.41 -9.41 -13.02
CA GLN A 99 -1.08 -10.27 -14.02
C GLN A 99 -2.37 -9.69 -14.64
N ARG A 100 -3.05 -8.76 -13.95
CA ARG A 100 -4.32 -8.17 -14.38
C ARG A 100 -4.34 -6.64 -14.33
N ILE A 101 -3.19 -6.03 -14.05
CA ILE A 101 -3.06 -4.57 -13.98
C ILE A 101 -3.00 -4.03 -15.40
N GLN A 102 -3.64 -2.89 -15.62
CA GLN A 102 -3.58 -2.21 -16.91
C GLN A 102 -2.31 -1.39 -17.02
N LYS A 103 -1.68 -1.43 -18.21
CA LYS A 103 -0.53 -0.58 -18.53
C LYS A 103 -0.91 0.90 -18.40
N PHE A 104 -0.04 1.71 -17.79
CA PHE A 104 -0.30 3.14 -17.68
C PHE A 104 -0.47 3.79 -19.07
N PRO A 105 -1.56 4.52 -19.32
CA PRO A 105 -1.78 5.18 -20.60
C PRO A 105 -0.90 6.42 -20.70
N GLY A 106 -0.06 6.49 -21.74
CA GLY A 106 0.91 7.57 -21.91
C GLY A 106 0.26 8.96 -21.97
N ARG A 107 -0.84 9.15 -22.71
CA ARG A 107 -1.42 10.49 -22.93
C ARG A 107 -2.83 10.63 -22.34
N PRO A 108 -3.00 11.15 -21.11
CA PRO A 108 -4.32 11.42 -20.55
C PRO A 108 -5.11 12.44 -21.36
N GLY A 109 -6.35 12.10 -21.73
CA GLY A 109 -7.27 13.04 -22.38
C GLY A 109 -7.85 14.10 -21.44
N LYS A 110 -7.93 13.83 -20.12
CA LYS A 110 -8.54 14.74 -19.13
C LYS A 110 -7.84 14.67 -17.77
N PHE A 111 -7.49 15.84 -17.24
CA PHE A 111 -6.93 16.00 -15.89
C PHE A 111 -7.96 16.61 -14.94
N ARG A 112 -7.87 16.27 -13.66
CA ARG A 112 -8.62 16.94 -12.58
C ARG A 112 -7.69 17.28 -11.43
N VAL A 113 -7.88 18.43 -10.80
CA VAL A 113 -7.16 18.82 -9.58
C VAL A 113 -8.15 18.86 -8.43
N ARG A 114 -7.85 18.16 -7.34
CA ARG A 114 -8.64 18.22 -6.10
C ARG A 114 -7.79 17.75 -4.90
N PRO A 115 -8.16 18.15 -3.67
CA PRO A 115 -7.63 17.52 -2.46
C PRO A 115 -7.91 16.00 -2.47
N TYR A 116 -7.00 15.20 -1.94
CA TYR A 116 -7.16 13.74 -1.92
C TYR A 116 -6.36 13.05 -0.84
N GLY A 117 -6.98 12.06 -0.21
CA GLY A 117 -6.45 11.39 0.98
C GLY A 117 -6.73 12.21 2.24
N VAL A 118 -5.90 12.02 3.27
CA VAL A 118 -6.06 12.68 4.57
C VAL A 118 -5.56 14.13 4.60
N SER A 119 -4.88 14.58 3.54
CA SER A 119 -4.32 15.93 3.45
C SER A 119 -5.14 16.80 2.50
N SER A 120 -5.23 18.09 2.81
CA SER A 120 -5.85 19.11 1.93
C SER A 120 -4.98 19.49 0.73
N ILE A 121 -3.93 18.71 0.44
CA ILE A 121 -2.94 19.00 -0.59
C ILE A 121 -3.58 18.83 -1.97
N PRO A 122 -3.48 19.82 -2.87
CA PRO A 122 -3.89 19.66 -4.26
C PRO A 122 -3.15 18.52 -4.96
N VAL A 123 -3.93 17.58 -5.49
CA VAL A 123 -3.42 16.43 -6.24
C VAL A 123 -3.93 16.49 -7.68
N LEU A 124 -3.04 16.21 -8.64
CA LEU A 124 -3.33 16.07 -10.05
C LEU A 124 -3.73 14.62 -10.35
N PHE A 125 -4.92 14.47 -10.92
CA PHE A 125 -5.47 13.19 -11.33
C PHE A 125 -5.56 13.06 -12.83
N MET A 126 -5.22 11.87 -13.31
CA MET A 126 -5.70 11.37 -14.59
C MET A 126 -7.07 10.71 -14.38
N GLN A 127 -8.05 11.10 -15.20
CA GLN A 127 -9.37 10.48 -15.18
C GLN A 127 -9.36 9.18 -16.00
N ALA A 128 -9.75 8.09 -15.38
CA ALA A 128 -9.95 6.79 -15.99
C ALA A 128 -11.36 6.27 -15.67
N SER A 129 -11.71 5.12 -16.22
CA SER A 129 -12.95 4.42 -15.90
C SER A 129 -12.75 2.91 -15.95
N SER A 130 -13.50 2.20 -15.11
CA SER A 130 -13.58 0.74 -15.14
C SER A 130 -14.99 0.34 -15.51
N THR A 131 -15.09 -0.52 -16.51
CA THR A 131 -16.36 -1.01 -17.04
C THR A 131 -16.51 -2.48 -16.68
N TRP A 132 -17.59 -2.80 -16.00
CA TRP A 132 -17.93 -4.13 -15.51
C TRP A 132 -19.10 -4.64 -16.34
N ARG A 133 -18.95 -5.83 -16.92
CA ARG A 133 -19.99 -6.46 -17.73
C ARG A 133 -20.34 -7.82 -17.14
N LEU A 134 -21.63 -8.06 -16.98
CA LEU A 134 -22.13 -9.38 -16.61
C LEU A 134 -21.89 -10.33 -17.78
N LYS A 135 -21.31 -11.50 -17.50
CA LYS A 135 -21.17 -12.57 -18.49
C LYS A 135 -22.56 -13.22 -18.66
N GLU A 136 -23.05 -13.32 -19.89
CA GLU A 136 -24.43 -13.73 -20.20
C GLU A 136 -24.84 -15.06 -19.53
N ASN A 137 -25.85 -15.01 -18.64
CA ASN A 137 -27.05 -15.88 -18.54
C ASN A 137 -27.80 -15.78 -17.18
N THR A 138 -27.41 -14.87 -16.27
CA THR A 138 -28.22 -14.60 -15.07
C THR A 138 -29.17 -13.45 -15.35
N ASP A 139 -30.31 -13.76 -15.97
CA ASP A 139 -31.40 -12.82 -16.21
C ASP A 139 -32.14 -12.54 -14.90
N CYS A 140 -31.49 -11.85 -13.97
CA CYS A 140 -32.10 -11.45 -12.70
C CYS A 140 -32.96 -10.18 -12.83
N GLY A 141 -33.19 -9.64 -14.04
CA GLY A 141 -34.10 -8.53 -14.35
C GLY A 141 -33.87 -7.19 -13.64
N MET A 142 -32.96 -7.14 -12.66
CA MET A 142 -32.85 -6.07 -11.66
C MET A 142 -31.45 -5.42 -11.62
N VAL A 143 -30.51 -5.86 -12.46
CA VAL A 143 -29.11 -5.39 -12.44
C VAL A 143 -28.72 -4.87 -13.82
N GLU A 144 -28.09 -3.69 -13.87
CA GLU A 144 -27.52 -3.13 -15.09
C GLU A 144 -26.51 -4.12 -15.68
N LYS A 145 -26.67 -4.47 -16.96
CA LYS A 145 -25.80 -5.43 -17.67
C LYS A 145 -24.35 -4.94 -17.81
N GLU A 146 -24.17 -3.62 -17.73
CA GLU A 146 -22.87 -2.96 -17.83
C GLU A 146 -22.85 -1.74 -16.89
N ILE A 147 -21.88 -1.70 -15.97
CA ILE A 147 -21.69 -0.60 -15.03
C ILE A 147 -20.31 0.00 -15.27
N THR A 148 -20.25 1.31 -15.53
CA THR A 148 -18.99 2.04 -15.64
C THR A 148 -18.77 2.94 -14.43
N LYS A 149 -17.67 2.72 -13.71
CA LYS A 149 -17.28 3.52 -12.55
C LYS A 149 -16.09 4.41 -12.89
N PRO A 150 -16.09 5.70 -12.51
CA PRO A 150 -14.91 6.55 -12.67
C PRO A 150 -13.79 6.06 -11.75
N ALA A 151 -12.57 6.05 -12.26
CA ALA A 151 -11.35 5.78 -11.53
C ALA A 151 -10.43 7.00 -11.64
N LEU A 152 -9.61 7.24 -10.62
CA LEU A 152 -8.70 8.37 -10.59
C LEU A 152 -7.31 7.88 -10.23
N LEU A 153 -6.36 8.18 -11.10
CA LEU A 153 -4.95 7.86 -10.89
C LEU A 153 -4.25 9.12 -10.45
N LYS A 154 -3.63 9.08 -9.26
CA LYS A 154 -2.84 10.16 -8.70
C LYS A 154 -1.51 10.22 -9.46
N ILE A 155 -1.40 11.14 -10.40
CA ILE A 155 -0.21 11.27 -11.26
C ILE A 155 0.67 12.45 -10.86
N GLY A 156 0.20 13.33 -9.97
CA GLY A 156 1.05 14.38 -9.44
C GLY A 156 0.50 15.03 -8.17
N THR A 157 1.37 15.71 -7.44
CA THR A 157 1.07 16.33 -6.14
C THR A 157 1.75 17.68 -6.04
N SER A 158 1.13 18.66 -5.38
CA SER A 158 1.74 19.98 -5.19
C SER A 158 2.79 20.01 -4.08
N VAL A 159 2.89 18.93 -3.29
CA VAL A 159 3.82 18.79 -2.18
C VAL A 159 4.53 17.44 -2.29
N ALA A 160 5.81 17.45 -2.03
CA ALA A 160 6.63 16.27 -1.95
C ALA A 160 6.25 15.28 -0.85
N ILE A 161 6.75 14.06 -0.98
CA ILE A 161 6.58 13.01 0.02
C ILE A 161 7.83 12.96 0.89
N PRO A 162 7.74 13.29 2.19
CA PRO A 162 8.90 13.24 3.06
C PRO A 162 9.31 11.78 3.29
N TYR A 163 10.61 11.53 3.23
CA TYR A 163 11.23 10.28 3.65
C TYR A 163 12.47 10.56 4.52
N SER A 164 12.84 9.60 5.36
CA SER A 164 14.07 9.63 6.16
C SER A 164 14.70 8.24 6.23
N PHE A 165 16.01 8.19 6.43
CA PHE A 165 16.77 6.95 6.59
C PHE A 165 16.83 6.49 8.06
N CYS A 166 15.70 6.58 8.78
CA CYS A 166 15.60 6.15 10.19
C CYS A 166 14.69 4.90 10.31
N GLY A 167 14.44 4.22 9.19
CA GLY A 167 13.67 2.97 9.14
C GLY A 167 14.47 1.83 9.76
N LYS A 168 13.80 1.05 10.61
CA LYS A 168 14.41 -0.07 11.34
C LYS A 168 13.98 -1.45 10.82
N VAL A 169 12.83 -1.50 10.14
CA VAL A 169 12.29 -2.71 9.51
C VAL A 169 13.12 -3.06 8.27
N PHE A 170 13.61 -4.29 8.21
CA PHE A 170 14.58 -4.80 7.24
C PHE A 170 15.87 -3.97 7.19
N ASN A 171 16.28 -3.42 8.33
CA ASN A 171 17.60 -2.80 8.50
C ASN A 171 18.73 -3.84 8.43
N SER A 172 18.39 -5.11 8.69
CA SER A 172 19.15 -6.28 8.28
C SER A 172 18.35 -7.05 7.24
N TRP A 173 18.74 -6.99 5.96
CA TRP A 173 18.05 -7.70 4.90
C TRP A 173 18.21 -9.22 5.06
N ILE A 174 17.08 -9.90 5.24
CA ILE A 174 17.01 -11.35 5.55
C ILE A 174 17.42 -12.26 4.40
N GLY A 175 17.51 -11.74 3.18
CA GLY A 175 17.86 -12.49 1.98
C GLY A 175 16.79 -13.45 1.48
N THR A 176 17.12 -14.12 0.39
CA THR A 176 16.45 -15.33 -0.09
C THR A 176 17.21 -16.59 0.36
N THR A 177 16.60 -17.76 0.18
CA THR A 177 17.25 -19.06 0.45
C THR A 177 18.51 -19.32 -0.39
N GLU A 178 18.70 -18.55 -1.47
CA GLU A 178 19.88 -18.61 -2.35
C GLU A 178 20.99 -17.61 -1.91
N GLU A 179 20.67 -16.74 -0.94
CA GLU A 179 21.52 -15.66 -0.45
C GLU A 179 22.03 -15.96 0.98
N ASN A 180 23.27 -16.42 1.08
CA ASN A 180 23.85 -16.88 2.35
C ASN A 180 25.09 -16.10 2.78
N ARG A 181 25.67 -15.28 1.90
CA ARG A 181 26.88 -14.50 2.19
C ARG A 181 26.50 -13.17 2.82
N ILE A 182 27.20 -12.74 3.86
CA ILE A 182 26.99 -11.40 4.44
C ILE A 182 27.49 -10.35 3.44
N GLY A 183 26.71 -9.30 3.23
CA GLY A 183 27.08 -8.15 2.40
C GLY A 183 26.31 -6.89 2.77
N PRO A 184 26.28 -5.91 1.86
CA PRO A 184 25.65 -4.63 2.13
C PRO A 184 24.11 -4.70 2.12
N ASN A 185 23.50 -3.78 2.86
CA ASN A 185 22.07 -3.47 2.75
C ASN A 185 21.94 -2.06 2.18
N TYR A 186 21.50 -1.96 0.93
CA TYR A 186 21.28 -0.69 0.22
C TYR A 186 19.81 -0.50 -0.16
N LEU A 187 18.88 -1.22 0.47
CA LEU A 187 17.43 -1.13 0.20
C LEU A 187 16.93 0.31 0.14
N GLY A 188 17.31 1.15 1.11
CA GLY A 188 16.87 2.54 1.14
C GLY A 188 17.36 3.34 -0.07
N ILE A 189 18.64 3.20 -0.44
CA ILE A 189 19.22 3.94 -1.57
C ILE A 189 18.62 3.47 -2.89
N LEU A 190 18.52 2.15 -3.09
CA LEU A 190 17.87 1.55 -4.25
C LEU A 190 16.42 2.05 -4.38
N THR A 191 15.72 2.24 -3.25
CA THR A 191 14.34 2.74 -3.24
C THR A 191 14.27 4.18 -3.77
N VAL A 192 15.20 5.05 -3.35
CA VAL A 192 15.26 6.44 -3.84
C VAL A 192 15.61 6.48 -5.33
N ALA A 193 16.53 5.62 -5.79
CA ALA A 193 16.85 5.48 -7.20
C ALA A 193 15.62 5.03 -8.03
N TRP A 194 14.84 4.08 -7.51
CA TRP A 194 13.57 3.68 -8.12
C TRP A 194 12.55 4.81 -8.16
N CYS A 195 12.45 5.63 -7.11
CA CYS A 195 11.60 6.82 -7.11
C CYS A 195 11.96 7.78 -8.25
N TYR A 196 13.26 7.97 -8.54
CA TYR A 196 13.72 8.73 -9.71
C TYR A 196 13.24 8.07 -11.01
N ILE A 197 13.52 6.78 -11.19
CA ILE A 197 13.19 6.04 -12.43
C ILE A 197 11.69 6.05 -12.70
N LEU A 198 10.85 5.78 -11.68
CA LEU A 198 9.39 5.84 -11.81
C LEU A 198 8.91 7.25 -12.18
N SER A 199 9.54 8.28 -11.64
CA SER A 199 9.23 9.67 -11.96
C SER A 199 9.61 10.03 -13.39
N ALA A 200 10.85 9.73 -13.80
CA ALA A 200 11.33 9.93 -15.17
C ALA A 200 10.45 9.19 -16.18
N ARG A 201 10.12 7.92 -15.88
CA ARG A 201 9.28 7.09 -16.73
C ARG A 201 7.86 7.64 -16.85
N LEU A 202 7.30 8.15 -15.75
CA LEU A 202 6.00 8.82 -15.80
C LEU A 202 6.04 10.06 -16.71
N ILE A 203 7.07 10.89 -16.63
CA ILE A 203 7.24 12.07 -17.49
C ILE A 203 7.33 11.66 -18.97
N GLU A 204 8.17 10.67 -19.28
CA GLU A 204 8.31 10.12 -20.64
C GLU A 204 7.00 9.59 -21.20
N LEU A 205 6.23 8.87 -20.38
CA LEU A 205 4.92 8.35 -20.76
C LEU A 205 3.93 9.49 -21.05
N GLN A 206 3.88 10.51 -20.17
CA GLN A 206 3.03 11.71 -20.33
C GLN A 206 3.32 12.48 -21.63
N GLY A 207 4.59 12.53 -22.04
CA GLY A 207 5.05 13.30 -23.18
C GLY A 207 5.17 14.79 -22.84
N ASP A 208 4.57 15.65 -23.66
CA ASP A 208 4.81 17.10 -23.61
C ASP A 208 4.26 17.75 -22.33
N GLY A 209 5.04 18.67 -21.74
CA GLY A 209 4.63 19.50 -20.60
C GLY A 209 5.15 19.07 -19.23
N GLY A 210 5.89 17.96 -19.17
CA GLY A 210 6.65 17.53 -17.99
C GLY A 210 8.16 17.73 -18.17
N SER A 211 8.91 17.77 -17.06
CA SER A 211 10.38 17.81 -17.10
C SER A 211 11.02 17.23 -15.83
N MET A 212 12.15 16.56 -16.02
CA MET A 212 13.09 16.22 -14.95
C MET A 212 14.09 17.38 -14.77
N GLN A 213 14.50 17.69 -13.54
CA GLN A 213 15.51 18.72 -13.26
C GLN A 213 16.32 18.36 -12.01
N TYR A 214 17.64 18.61 -12.02
CA TYR A 214 18.47 18.53 -10.82
C TYR A 214 18.38 19.81 -10.01
N VAL A 215 18.53 19.68 -8.68
CA VAL A 215 18.39 20.77 -7.72
C VAL A 215 19.66 20.90 -6.89
N ASN A 216 20.09 22.13 -6.61
CA ASN A 216 21.27 22.39 -5.78
C ASN A 216 20.88 22.40 -4.31
N SER A 217 21.59 21.63 -3.48
CA SER A 217 21.40 21.67 -2.03
C SER A 217 22.28 22.76 -1.41
N GLU A 218 21.72 23.94 -1.13
CA GLU A 218 22.33 24.79 -0.10
C GLU A 218 22.12 24.09 1.25
N THR A 219 23.23 23.66 1.85
CA THR A 219 23.29 22.91 3.10
C THR A 219 22.82 23.78 4.27
N ASN A 220 21.52 23.87 4.51
CA ASN A 220 20.96 24.38 5.76
C ASN A 220 19.65 23.65 6.07
N GLY A 221 19.76 22.43 6.59
CA GLY A 221 18.64 21.69 7.18
C GLY A 221 19.12 21.00 8.44
N GLU A 222 18.51 21.30 9.58
CA GLU A 222 18.74 20.58 10.83
C GLU A 222 18.38 19.09 10.66
N SER A 223 19.32 18.22 11.02
CA SER A 223 19.10 16.78 11.00
C SER A 223 18.02 16.39 12.02
N ILE A 224 17.02 15.64 11.58
CA ILE A 224 15.98 15.06 12.46
C ILE A 224 16.47 13.72 13.06
N CYS A 225 17.59 13.17 12.58
CA CYS A 225 18.18 11.93 13.08
C CYS A 225 19.60 12.21 13.64
N ASP A 226 19.83 11.88 14.91
CA ASP A 226 21.08 12.14 15.64
C ASP A 226 22.28 11.27 15.17
N SER A 227 22.11 10.43 14.15
CA SER A 227 23.21 9.64 13.60
C SER A 227 23.93 10.41 12.49
N ALA A 228 25.05 11.05 12.84
CA ALA A 228 26.04 11.58 11.89
C ALA A 228 26.82 10.46 11.18
N GLU A 229 26.18 9.33 10.88
CA GLU A 229 26.79 8.23 10.15
C GLU A 229 26.95 8.66 8.69
N THR A 230 28.19 8.83 8.27
CA THR A 230 28.54 9.10 6.88
C THR A 230 28.92 7.75 6.26
N TYR A 231 28.21 7.34 5.21
CA TYR A 231 28.47 6.08 4.52
C TYR A 231 29.01 6.36 3.11
N THR A 232 30.18 5.82 2.79
CA THR A 232 30.79 5.96 1.46
C THR A 232 30.37 4.79 0.59
N LEU A 233 29.82 5.10 -0.59
CA LEU A 233 29.40 4.10 -1.58
C LEU A 233 30.45 3.98 -2.68
N ASP A 234 30.77 2.74 -3.04
CA ASP A 234 31.60 2.46 -4.20
C ASP A 234 30.73 2.31 -5.43
N PHE A 235 30.90 3.20 -6.40
CA PHE A 235 30.21 3.16 -7.69
C PHE A 235 31.09 2.63 -8.82
N ARG A 236 32.38 2.35 -8.57
CA ARG A 236 33.42 2.20 -9.60
C ARG A 236 33.54 3.47 -10.47
N GLU A 237 34.48 3.48 -11.41
CA GLU A 237 34.58 4.50 -12.46
C GLU A 237 33.30 4.49 -13.32
N VAL A 238 32.45 5.49 -13.09
CA VAL A 238 31.23 5.77 -13.84
C VAL A 238 31.41 7.04 -14.66
N ASP A 239 30.62 7.19 -15.72
CA ASP A 239 30.61 8.43 -16.47
C ASP A 239 30.10 9.62 -15.64
N GLU A 240 30.42 10.83 -16.07
CA GLU A 240 30.09 12.06 -15.36
C GLU A 240 28.58 12.25 -15.17
N ASN A 241 27.75 11.81 -16.11
CA ASN A 241 26.29 11.95 -16.01
C ASN A 241 25.71 11.00 -14.95
N VAL A 242 26.23 9.76 -14.89
CA VAL A 242 25.86 8.77 -13.87
C VAL A 242 26.35 9.20 -12.49
N ALA A 243 27.54 9.79 -12.39
CA ALA A 243 28.04 10.35 -11.14
C ALA A 243 27.12 11.48 -10.62
N GLN A 244 26.77 12.44 -11.48
CA GLN A 244 25.84 13.52 -11.14
C GLN A 244 24.45 13.02 -10.76
N TRP A 245 23.97 11.96 -11.41
CA TRP A 245 22.71 11.33 -11.04
C TRP A 245 22.75 10.69 -9.66
N TRP A 246 23.84 9.99 -9.30
CA TRP A 246 24.04 9.46 -7.95
C TRP A 246 24.14 10.57 -6.91
N ASP A 247 24.87 11.65 -7.19
CA ASP A 247 24.91 12.82 -6.32
C ASP A 247 23.49 13.34 -6.06
N ALA A 248 22.67 13.49 -7.10
CA ALA A 248 21.29 13.91 -6.98
C ALA A 248 20.41 12.94 -6.16
N ILE A 249 20.70 11.63 -6.18
CA ILE A 249 19.98 10.63 -5.38
C ILE A 249 20.38 10.70 -3.90
N LEU A 250 21.67 10.87 -3.62
CA LEU A 250 22.24 10.76 -2.28
C LEU A 250 22.14 12.05 -1.47
N VAL A 251 21.95 13.19 -2.13
CA VAL A 251 21.74 14.47 -1.47
C VAL A 251 20.58 14.38 -0.49
N GLN A 252 20.90 14.57 0.80
CA GLN A 252 19.92 14.52 1.90
C GLN A 252 18.78 15.51 1.67
N ASN A 253 19.09 16.67 1.10
CA ASN A 253 18.15 17.74 0.79
C ASN A 253 18.02 17.91 -0.72
N GLU A 254 17.21 17.06 -1.35
CA GLU A 254 16.56 17.38 -2.62
C GLU A 254 17.49 17.47 -3.83
N GLY A 255 18.04 16.36 -4.33
CA GLY A 255 18.89 16.46 -5.51
C GLY A 255 18.14 16.50 -6.86
N TRP A 256 16.84 16.18 -6.89
CA TRP A 256 16.08 16.13 -8.15
C TRP A 256 14.59 16.44 -7.99
N ARG A 257 13.97 16.92 -9.07
CA ARG A 257 12.53 17.13 -9.19
C ARG A 257 11.98 16.62 -10.52
N ALA A 258 10.78 16.04 -10.47
CA ALA A 258 10.02 15.63 -11.65
C ALA A 258 8.72 16.41 -11.71
N ILE A 259 8.65 17.40 -12.60
CA ILE A 259 7.47 18.25 -12.79
C ILE A 259 6.58 17.57 -13.81
N VAL A 260 5.42 17.06 -13.39
CA VAL A 260 4.43 16.40 -14.27
C VAL A 260 3.60 17.42 -15.03
N LYS A 261 3.26 18.53 -14.38
CA LYS A 261 2.48 19.61 -15.02
C LYS A 261 2.70 20.93 -14.32
N GLN A 262 3.05 21.94 -15.10
CA GLN A 262 3.06 23.33 -14.64
C GLN A 262 1.68 23.96 -14.79
N THR A 263 1.22 24.66 -13.75
CA THR A 263 -0.04 25.42 -13.82
C THR A 263 0.16 26.81 -13.24
N PRO A 264 -0.72 27.79 -13.55
CA PRO A 264 -0.64 29.12 -12.95
C PRO A 264 -0.74 29.12 -11.41
N LYS A 265 -1.26 28.04 -10.81
CA LYS A 265 -1.40 27.87 -9.36
C LYS A 265 -0.21 27.15 -8.71
N GLY A 266 0.80 26.78 -9.51
CA GLY A 266 1.98 26.05 -9.08
C GLY A 266 2.19 24.75 -9.85
N ASP A 267 3.35 24.14 -9.58
CA ASP A 267 3.79 22.91 -10.22
C ASP A 267 3.24 21.66 -9.51
N PHE A 268 2.83 20.68 -10.30
CA PHE A 268 2.54 19.34 -9.82
C PHE A 268 3.74 18.44 -10.06
N LEU A 269 4.30 17.93 -8.97
CA LEU A 269 5.44 17.01 -8.96
C LEU A 269 4.96 15.56 -9.12
N ALA A 270 5.81 14.68 -9.61
CA ALA A 270 5.52 13.25 -9.65
C ALA A 270 5.25 12.70 -8.23
N PRO A 271 4.51 11.60 -8.10
CA PRO A 271 4.15 11.04 -6.80
C PRO A 271 5.32 10.49 -5.95
N TRP A 272 6.57 10.55 -6.41
CA TRP A 272 7.73 9.95 -5.75
C TRP A 272 8.85 10.96 -5.38
N VAL A 273 8.56 12.27 -5.32
CA VAL A 273 9.58 13.35 -5.26
C VAL A 273 9.65 14.08 -3.91
N LYS A 274 10.81 14.71 -3.60
CA LYS A 274 11.09 15.71 -2.55
C LYS A 274 10.85 17.19 -3.05
N ARG A 275 10.59 18.22 -2.20
CA ARG A 275 10.47 19.66 -2.61
C ARG A 275 11.18 20.69 -1.67
N TYR A 276 12.23 21.38 -2.16
CA TYR A 276 12.86 22.66 -1.77
C TYR A 276 13.69 23.23 -2.95
N PRO A 277 13.95 24.54 -3.03
CA PRO A 277 14.24 25.20 -4.31
C PRO A 277 15.74 25.30 -4.64
N LEU A 278 16.06 25.08 -5.93
CA LEU A 278 17.00 25.82 -6.81
C LEU A 278 17.49 24.87 -7.94
N ALA A 279 17.08 25.08 -9.19
CA ALA A 279 17.40 24.17 -10.29
C ALA A 279 18.79 24.42 -10.92
N LEU A 280 19.49 23.36 -11.30
CA LEU A 280 20.72 23.41 -12.10
C LEU A 280 20.41 23.20 -13.59
N ALA A 281 21.28 23.72 -14.46
CA ALA A 281 21.18 23.63 -15.92
C ALA A 281 21.81 22.34 -16.50
N CYS A 282 21.75 21.22 -15.79
CA CYS A 282 22.24 19.93 -16.28
C CYS A 282 21.11 19.08 -16.86
N TYR A 283 21.47 18.12 -17.72
CA TYR A 283 20.55 17.19 -18.37
C TYR A 283 20.33 15.95 -17.50
N PRO A 284 19.14 15.76 -16.89
CA PRO A 284 18.90 14.59 -16.06
C PRO A 284 18.79 13.33 -16.92
N LEU A 285 19.25 12.20 -16.37
CA LEU A 285 19.15 10.90 -17.03
C LEU A 285 17.69 10.53 -17.36
N THR A 286 17.49 9.87 -18.51
CA THR A 286 16.21 9.21 -18.83
C THR A 286 15.95 8.05 -17.89
N SER A 287 14.72 7.53 -17.87
CA SER A 287 14.38 6.35 -17.08
C SER A 287 15.17 5.10 -17.49
N GLU A 288 15.47 4.96 -18.78
CA GLU A 288 16.28 3.87 -19.33
C GLU A 288 17.74 3.97 -18.88
N GLN A 289 18.36 5.14 -19.03
CA GLN A 289 19.74 5.39 -18.59
C GLN A 289 19.90 5.23 -17.08
N ALA A 290 18.97 5.78 -16.29
CA ALA A 290 18.97 5.65 -14.84
C ALA A 290 18.72 4.20 -14.40
N PHE A 291 17.89 3.44 -15.12
CA PHE A 291 17.68 2.03 -14.86
C PHE A 291 18.93 1.19 -15.16
N GLU A 292 19.61 1.45 -16.28
CA GLU A 292 20.89 0.81 -16.60
C GLU A 292 21.91 1.05 -15.48
N ALA A 293 22.13 2.32 -15.09
CA ALA A 293 23.02 2.69 -14.00
C ALA A 293 22.65 2.02 -12.66
N LEU A 294 21.36 1.94 -12.33
CA LEU A 294 20.88 1.24 -11.12
C LEU A 294 21.15 -0.27 -11.19
N THR A 295 20.92 -0.89 -12.34
CA THR A 295 21.16 -2.33 -12.50
C THR A 295 22.63 -2.68 -12.47
N ASP A 296 23.51 -1.85 -13.04
CA ASP A 296 24.94 -2.04 -12.98
C ASP A 296 25.47 -1.90 -11.56
N PHE A 297 24.96 -0.92 -10.80
CA PHE A 297 25.22 -0.81 -9.37
C PHE A 297 24.73 -2.04 -8.59
N ALA A 298 23.52 -2.52 -8.87
CA ALA A 298 22.99 -3.72 -8.23
C ALA A 298 23.80 -4.98 -8.57
N CYS A 299 24.32 -5.09 -9.79
CA CYS A 299 25.22 -6.18 -10.20
C CYS A 299 26.58 -6.07 -9.52
N LEU A 300 27.14 -4.86 -9.37
CA LEU A 300 28.43 -4.62 -8.73
C LEU A 300 28.44 -5.10 -7.27
N HIS A 301 27.31 -4.95 -6.57
CA HIS A 301 27.15 -5.24 -5.14
C HIS A 301 26.32 -6.51 -4.86
N ASP A 302 25.98 -7.29 -5.89
CA ASP A 302 25.17 -8.51 -5.80
C ASP A 302 23.79 -8.33 -5.11
N LEU A 303 23.11 -7.19 -5.34
CA LEU A 303 21.90 -6.75 -4.62
C LEU A 303 20.58 -7.31 -5.18
N GLY A 304 20.62 -8.48 -5.83
CA GLY A 304 19.55 -8.99 -6.71
C GLY A 304 18.14 -8.87 -6.12
N SER A 305 17.89 -9.47 -4.95
CA SER A 305 16.56 -9.41 -4.33
C SER A 305 16.22 -8.01 -3.77
N GLN A 306 17.23 -7.28 -3.28
CA GLN A 306 17.04 -5.93 -2.75
C GLN A 306 16.57 -4.97 -3.83
N LEU A 307 17.01 -5.14 -5.08
CA LEU A 307 16.58 -4.31 -6.21
C LEU A 307 15.07 -4.38 -6.43
N LEU A 308 14.48 -5.58 -6.39
CA LEU A 308 13.05 -5.78 -6.62
C LEU A 308 12.20 -5.35 -5.41
N ILE A 309 12.67 -5.60 -4.20
CA ILE A 309 12.02 -5.12 -2.98
C ILE A 309 12.08 -3.59 -2.89
N ALA A 310 13.17 -2.98 -3.29
CA ALA A 310 13.29 -1.52 -3.36
C ALA A 310 12.28 -0.91 -4.36
N LEU A 311 12.02 -1.57 -5.49
CA LEU A 311 10.94 -1.17 -6.41
C LEU A 311 9.58 -1.23 -5.70
N ALA A 312 9.26 -2.36 -5.06
CA ALA A 312 8.01 -2.51 -4.31
C ALA A 312 7.88 -1.48 -3.17
N THR A 313 9.00 -1.10 -2.54
CA THR A 313 9.09 -0.07 -1.50
C THR A 313 8.81 1.32 -2.08
N ALA A 314 9.40 1.66 -3.23
CA ALA A 314 9.17 2.92 -3.95
C ALA A 314 7.69 3.08 -4.34
N MET A 315 7.04 1.99 -4.72
CA MET A 315 5.61 1.98 -5.06
C MET A 315 4.69 2.41 -3.90
N MET A 316 5.16 2.38 -2.64
CA MET A 316 4.40 2.75 -1.45
C MET A 316 4.35 4.26 -1.18
N PHE A 317 5.23 5.04 -1.80
CA PHE A 317 5.35 6.48 -1.55
C PHE A 317 4.01 7.20 -1.73
N PRO A 318 3.26 7.03 -2.85
CA PRO A 318 2.00 7.74 -3.04
C PRO A 318 0.94 7.38 -1.99
N THR A 319 1.00 6.15 -1.48
CA THR A 319 0.14 5.61 -0.40
C THR A 319 0.46 6.25 0.94
N HIS A 320 1.75 6.43 1.26
CA HIS A 320 2.18 7.18 2.46
C HIS A 320 1.60 8.58 2.48
N GLN A 321 1.75 9.35 1.39
CA GLN A 321 1.17 10.70 1.31
C GLN A 321 -0.36 10.70 1.37
N HIS A 322 -1.02 9.72 0.72
CA HIS A 322 -2.48 9.63 0.77
C HIS A 322 -2.99 9.39 2.20
N TYR A 323 -2.27 8.63 3.01
CA TYR A 323 -2.64 8.33 4.40
C TYR A 323 -1.95 9.20 5.44
N GLY A 324 -1.13 10.17 5.03
CA GLY A 324 -0.45 11.12 5.91
C GLY A 324 0.57 10.44 6.82
N SER A 325 1.28 9.43 6.30
CA SER A 325 2.45 8.84 6.94
C SER A 325 3.74 9.28 6.24
N THR A 326 4.82 9.27 6.99
CA THR A 326 6.17 9.55 6.49
C THR A 326 6.85 8.25 6.11
N VAL A 327 7.55 8.25 4.98
CA VAL A 327 8.34 7.08 4.57
C VAL A 327 9.58 6.96 5.45
N GLN A 328 9.83 5.77 6.00
CA GLN A 328 11.02 5.47 6.80
C GLN A 328 11.80 4.35 6.11
N LEU A 329 12.96 4.67 5.55
CA LEU A 329 13.80 3.73 4.80
C LEU A 329 14.96 3.21 5.67
N PRO A 330 15.43 1.96 5.44
CA PRO A 330 16.66 1.45 6.05
C PRO A 330 17.88 2.31 5.71
N PHE A 331 18.70 2.62 6.70
CA PHE A 331 19.98 3.30 6.49
C PHE A 331 20.98 2.35 5.79
N PRO A 332 21.78 2.84 4.82
CA PRO A 332 22.76 1.99 4.13
C PRO A 332 23.82 1.44 5.08
N LYS A 333 24.15 0.15 4.94
CA LYS A 333 25.19 -0.53 5.75
C LYS A 333 26.07 -1.42 4.89
N ALA A 334 27.36 -1.46 5.23
CA ALA A 334 28.34 -2.36 4.59
C ALA A 334 28.11 -3.83 4.97
N THR A 335 27.63 -4.06 6.19
CA THR A 335 27.27 -5.37 6.71
C THR A 335 25.84 -5.27 7.25
N GLY A 336 24.93 -5.91 6.54
CA GLY A 336 23.51 -5.83 6.87
C GLY A 336 22.60 -6.52 5.87
N GLY A 337 23.10 -7.07 4.78
CA GLY A 337 22.31 -7.86 3.85
C GLY A 337 22.88 -9.25 3.65
N LYS A 338 22.08 -10.09 2.99
CA LYS A 338 22.54 -11.35 2.44
C LYS A 338 22.68 -11.24 0.92
N LEU A 339 23.74 -11.83 0.39
CA LEU A 339 24.11 -11.85 -1.01
C LEU A 339 24.08 -13.28 -1.55
N PRO A 340 23.82 -13.44 -2.85
CA PRO A 340 23.84 -14.74 -3.48
C PRO A 340 25.26 -15.33 -3.46
N THR A 341 25.33 -16.66 -3.45
CA THR A 341 26.63 -17.36 -3.54
C THR A 341 27.19 -17.28 -4.97
N ILE A 342 26.30 -17.17 -5.96
CA ILE A 342 26.62 -17.05 -7.39
C ILE A 342 25.92 -15.79 -7.92
N PRO A 343 26.61 -14.89 -8.65
CA PRO A 343 25.99 -13.69 -9.19
C PRO A 343 24.79 -14.03 -10.09
N THR A 344 23.63 -13.45 -9.78
CA THR A 344 22.40 -13.71 -10.53
C THR A 344 22.31 -12.80 -11.77
N SER A 345 22.05 -13.40 -12.93
CA SER A 345 21.72 -12.66 -14.15
C SER A 345 20.30 -12.12 -14.07
N LEU A 346 20.15 -10.80 -13.87
CA LEU A 346 18.86 -10.13 -13.95
C LEU A 346 18.43 -9.96 -15.42
N THR A 347 17.22 -10.41 -15.78
CA THR A 347 16.65 -10.14 -17.11
C THR A 347 16.19 -8.68 -17.20
N ARG A 348 17.14 -7.79 -17.55
CA ARG A 348 16.96 -6.32 -17.52
C ARG A 348 15.81 -5.81 -18.41
N SER A 349 15.62 -6.39 -19.60
CA SER A 349 14.67 -5.90 -20.60
C SER A 349 13.20 -6.00 -20.17
N THR A 350 12.82 -7.09 -19.51
CA THR A 350 11.43 -7.33 -19.11
C THR A 350 10.95 -6.33 -18.04
N LEU A 351 11.81 -5.97 -17.08
CA LEU A 351 11.42 -5.10 -15.97
C LEU A 351 11.11 -3.65 -16.43
N LEU A 352 11.87 -3.13 -17.39
CA LEU A 352 11.66 -1.79 -17.94
C LEU A 352 10.32 -1.69 -18.72
N GLU A 353 9.97 -2.76 -19.45
CA GLU A 353 8.69 -2.87 -20.16
C GLU A 353 7.48 -2.94 -19.21
N GLU A 354 7.69 -3.50 -18.02
CA GLU A 354 6.68 -3.63 -16.96
C GLU A 354 6.47 -2.36 -16.11
N LEU A 355 7.40 -1.39 -16.12
CA LEU A 355 7.28 -0.15 -15.35
C LEU A 355 5.93 0.56 -15.45
N PRO A 356 5.31 0.69 -16.65
CA PRO A 356 4.01 1.33 -16.73
C PRO A 356 2.91 0.60 -15.95
N TYR A 357 3.03 -0.71 -15.68
CA TYR A 357 2.08 -1.44 -14.84
C TYR A 357 2.28 -1.12 -13.36
N TYR A 358 3.53 -1.08 -12.90
CA TYR A 358 3.86 -0.68 -11.53
C TYR A 358 3.46 0.78 -11.26
N ILE A 359 3.63 1.68 -12.24
CA ILE A 359 3.18 3.09 -12.18
C ILE A 359 1.66 3.15 -11.98
N THR A 360 0.87 2.37 -12.73
CA THR A 360 -0.60 2.33 -12.56
C THR A 360 -0.96 1.96 -11.13
N LEU A 361 -0.38 0.88 -10.58
CA LEU A 361 -0.69 0.41 -9.24
C LEU A 361 -0.27 1.42 -8.16
N SER A 362 0.94 1.97 -8.26
CA SER A 362 1.47 2.93 -7.29
C SER A 362 0.68 4.25 -7.30
N CYS A 363 0.19 4.69 -8.47
CA CYS A 363 -0.71 5.84 -8.59
C CYS A 363 -2.14 5.59 -8.05
N SER A 364 -2.44 4.39 -7.56
CA SER A 364 -3.72 4.00 -6.93
C SER A 364 -3.56 3.66 -5.45
N PRO A 365 -3.37 4.66 -4.56
CA PRO A 365 -3.08 4.41 -3.14
C PRO A 365 -4.20 3.69 -2.39
N GLU A 366 -5.47 3.92 -2.77
CA GLU A 366 -6.61 3.18 -2.20
C GLU A 366 -6.57 1.70 -2.60
N VAL A 367 -6.29 1.40 -3.86
CA VAL A 367 -6.09 0.03 -4.35
C VAL A 367 -4.94 -0.65 -3.61
N MET A 368 -3.82 0.03 -3.43
CA MET A 368 -2.66 -0.48 -2.70
C MET A 368 -3.01 -0.84 -1.25
N MET A 369 -3.61 0.09 -0.50
CA MET A 369 -3.96 -0.15 0.90
C MET A 369 -5.07 -1.20 1.05
N SER A 370 -6.05 -1.21 0.14
CA SER A 370 -7.11 -2.21 0.06
C SER A 370 -6.51 -3.60 -0.16
N THR A 371 -5.59 -3.74 -1.11
CA THR A 371 -4.84 -4.98 -1.39
C THR A 371 -4.11 -5.50 -0.16
N LEU A 372 -3.32 -4.66 0.52
CA LEU A 372 -2.58 -5.05 1.71
C LEU A 372 -3.53 -5.47 2.85
N CYS A 373 -4.54 -4.64 3.18
CA CYS A 373 -5.55 -5.00 4.18
C CYS A 373 -6.32 -6.28 3.81
N GLY A 374 -6.48 -6.55 2.51
CA GLY A 374 -7.13 -7.73 1.96
C GLY A 374 -6.54 -9.06 2.42
N SER A 375 -5.26 -9.04 2.80
CA SER A 375 -4.53 -10.26 3.19
C SER A 375 -5.05 -10.85 4.50
N PHE A 376 -5.69 -10.06 5.36
CA PHE A 376 -6.25 -10.54 6.63
C PHE A 376 -7.64 -11.15 6.49
N TRP A 377 -8.27 -11.03 5.32
CA TRP A 377 -9.59 -11.63 5.08
C TRP A 377 -9.46 -13.09 4.67
N GLU A 378 -10.36 -13.89 5.21
CA GLU A 378 -10.51 -15.29 4.88
C GLU A 378 -11.94 -15.54 4.40
N PRO A 379 -12.16 -16.02 3.16
CA PRO A 379 -13.50 -16.25 2.66
C PRO A 379 -14.31 -17.19 3.55
N ASP A 380 -13.71 -18.17 4.21
CA ASP A 380 -14.49 -19.11 5.02
C ASP A 380 -14.89 -18.58 6.40
N VAL A 381 -14.52 -17.33 6.73
CA VAL A 381 -14.86 -16.69 7.99
C VAL A 381 -16.11 -15.82 7.83
N PRO A 382 -17.21 -16.13 8.54
CA PRO A 382 -18.41 -15.29 8.54
C PRO A 382 -18.13 -13.86 9.02
N CYS A 383 -18.83 -12.88 8.45
CA CYS A 383 -18.63 -11.47 8.79
C CYS A 383 -18.86 -11.15 10.29
N ASN A 384 -19.78 -11.87 10.96
CA ASN A 384 -20.04 -11.73 12.38
C ASN A 384 -18.96 -12.38 13.28
N LEU A 385 -18.03 -13.15 12.71
CA LEU A 385 -16.89 -13.78 13.38
C LEU A 385 -15.54 -13.13 13.00
N VAL A 386 -15.56 -11.96 12.36
CA VAL A 386 -14.33 -11.24 11.99
C VAL A 386 -13.49 -10.81 13.20
N SER A 387 -14.16 -10.47 14.31
CA SER A 387 -13.48 -10.02 15.54
C SER A 387 -12.62 -11.15 16.15
N PRO A 388 -13.17 -12.35 16.46
CA PRO A 388 -12.35 -13.46 16.95
C PRO A 388 -11.32 -13.93 15.90
N TRP A 389 -11.61 -13.82 14.60
CA TRP A 389 -10.63 -14.10 13.55
C TRP A 389 -9.42 -13.16 13.57
N LEU A 390 -9.61 -11.85 13.77
CA LEU A 390 -8.50 -10.90 13.78
C LEU A 390 -7.83 -10.77 15.16
N HIS A 391 -8.46 -11.29 16.22
CA HIS A 391 -7.97 -11.10 17.59
C HIS A 391 -6.51 -11.54 17.79
N PRO A 392 -6.08 -12.75 17.37
CA PRO A 392 -4.71 -13.20 17.66
C PRO A 392 -3.66 -12.33 16.98
N VAL A 393 -3.85 -12.00 15.69
CA VAL A 393 -2.91 -11.16 14.96
C VAL A 393 -2.88 -9.72 15.48
N LEU A 394 -4.02 -9.14 15.91
CA LEU A 394 -4.05 -7.74 16.35
C LEU A 394 -3.62 -7.53 17.80
N ASN A 395 -3.86 -8.50 18.69
CA ASN A 395 -3.77 -8.34 20.13
C ASN A 395 -2.80 -9.30 20.83
N GLU A 396 -2.46 -10.45 20.23
CA GLU A 396 -1.63 -11.47 20.89
C GLU A 396 -0.24 -11.52 20.27
N ILE A 397 -0.13 -11.58 18.93
CA ILE A 397 1.15 -11.64 18.22
C ILE A 397 1.88 -10.30 18.27
N ILE A 398 1.17 -9.20 18.00
CA ILE A 398 1.75 -7.85 17.92
C ILE A 398 1.90 -7.21 19.29
N SER A 399 0.98 -7.47 20.24
CA SER A 399 1.08 -6.83 21.56
C SER A 399 1.94 -7.64 22.54
N GLY A 400 2.36 -8.86 22.18
CA GLY A 400 3.05 -9.79 23.05
C GLY A 400 4.58 -9.85 22.88
N ARG A 401 5.18 -9.22 21.86
CA ARG A 401 6.63 -9.24 21.61
C ARG A 401 7.29 -7.99 22.22
N SER A 402 7.55 -8.07 23.52
CA SER A 402 7.99 -6.92 24.34
C SER A 402 9.38 -6.34 24.01
N ASP A 403 10.26 -7.00 23.25
CA ASP A 403 11.69 -6.63 23.30
C ASP A 403 12.25 -5.97 22.03
N MET A 404 11.64 -6.13 20.85
CA MET A 404 12.04 -5.44 19.61
C MET A 404 10.84 -5.20 18.68
N ILE A 405 10.25 -3.99 18.74
CA ILE A 405 9.08 -3.56 17.93
C ILE A 405 9.34 -3.70 16.41
N ASP A 406 10.60 -3.62 15.98
CA ASP A 406 10.94 -3.64 14.56
C ASP A 406 10.80 -5.05 13.95
N ASP A 407 11.20 -6.09 14.69
CA ASP A 407 11.04 -7.50 14.31
C ASP A 407 9.56 -7.88 14.14
N GLU A 408 8.66 -7.22 14.88
CA GLU A 408 7.23 -7.46 14.76
C GLU A 408 6.72 -7.12 13.35
N TYR A 409 7.11 -5.96 12.81
CA TYR A 409 6.66 -5.55 11.49
C TYR A 409 7.30 -6.36 10.35
N GLU A 410 8.50 -6.88 10.56
CA GLU A 410 9.12 -7.85 9.63
C GLU A 410 8.33 -9.16 9.62
N ILE A 411 8.05 -9.75 10.79
CA ILE A 411 7.25 -10.97 10.89
C ILE A 411 5.86 -10.77 10.28
N LEU A 412 5.21 -9.63 10.52
CA LEU A 412 3.90 -9.35 9.93
C LEU A 412 3.95 -9.22 8.40
N ALA A 413 5.01 -8.61 7.86
CA ALA A 413 5.22 -8.55 6.42
C ALA A 413 5.35 -9.96 5.83
N LEU A 414 6.11 -10.83 6.50
CA LEU A 414 6.29 -12.22 6.11
C LEU A 414 4.99 -13.02 6.22
N MET A 415 4.20 -12.84 7.28
CA MET A 415 2.86 -13.43 7.42
C MET A 415 1.95 -13.00 6.27
N GLY A 416 1.97 -11.72 5.89
CA GLY A 416 1.24 -11.19 4.75
C GLY A 416 1.69 -11.81 3.42
N ALA A 417 3.01 -11.93 3.23
CA ALA A 417 3.62 -12.55 2.06
C ALA A 417 3.24 -14.03 1.91
N ILE A 418 3.30 -14.81 2.99
CA ILE A 418 2.93 -16.23 2.99
C ILE A 418 1.43 -16.39 2.69
N ARG A 419 0.56 -15.55 3.29
CA ARG A 419 -0.89 -15.62 3.05
C ARG A 419 -1.29 -15.26 1.63
N ARG A 420 -0.55 -14.33 1.00
CA ARG A 420 -0.83 -13.84 -0.35
C ARG A 420 0.48 -13.74 -1.15
N PRO A 421 1.01 -14.87 -1.66
CA PRO A 421 2.28 -14.90 -2.38
C PRO A 421 2.32 -13.97 -3.60
N ASN A 422 1.18 -13.74 -4.27
CA ASN A 422 1.10 -12.84 -5.43
C ASN A 422 1.45 -11.38 -5.10
N ILE A 423 1.35 -10.96 -3.84
CA ILE A 423 1.63 -9.60 -3.38
C ILE A 423 2.70 -9.60 -2.28
N SER A 424 3.49 -10.65 -2.17
CA SER A 424 4.54 -10.79 -1.15
C SER A 424 5.54 -9.65 -1.16
N ALA A 425 6.04 -9.29 -2.35
CA ALA A 425 6.98 -8.18 -2.50
C ALA A 425 6.36 -6.84 -2.08
N LEU A 426 5.06 -6.64 -2.33
CA LEU A 426 4.33 -5.45 -1.87
C LEU A 426 4.21 -5.40 -0.34
N TRP A 427 4.03 -6.53 0.32
CA TRP A 427 4.04 -6.61 1.78
C TRP A 427 5.40 -6.25 2.38
N ILE A 428 6.47 -6.81 1.81
CA ILE A 428 7.84 -6.54 2.24
C ILE A 428 8.18 -5.07 1.97
N GLY A 429 7.80 -4.51 0.82
CA GLY A 429 8.01 -3.10 0.50
C GLY A 429 7.18 -2.12 1.35
N ALA A 430 5.95 -2.51 1.72
CA ALA A 430 5.13 -1.75 2.67
C ALA A 430 5.79 -1.69 4.05
N ALA A 431 6.35 -2.80 4.50
CA ALA A 431 7.07 -2.85 5.78
C ALA A 431 8.40 -2.09 5.73
N SER A 432 9.19 -2.28 4.68
CA SER A 432 10.47 -1.59 4.45
C SER A 432 10.33 -0.07 4.31
N SER A 433 9.16 0.43 3.89
CA SER A 433 8.87 1.87 3.83
C SER A 433 8.26 2.44 5.13
N GLY A 434 7.98 1.59 6.13
CA GLY A 434 7.32 1.98 7.38
C GLY A 434 5.80 2.16 7.27
N LEU A 435 5.13 1.61 6.26
CA LEU A 435 3.67 1.71 6.08
C LEU A 435 2.88 0.77 7.01
N SER A 436 3.51 -0.31 7.50
CA SER A 436 2.86 -1.35 8.32
C SER A 436 1.99 -0.82 9.47
N PRO A 437 2.45 0.12 10.33
CA PRO A 437 1.61 0.67 11.41
C PRO A 437 0.29 1.27 10.90
N LYS A 438 0.30 1.86 9.69
CA LYS A 438 -0.88 2.47 9.08
C LYS A 438 -1.88 1.43 8.58
N ILE A 439 -1.39 0.33 7.99
CA ILE A 439 -2.20 -0.81 7.57
C ILE A 439 -2.92 -1.39 8.80
N PHE A 440 -2.18 -1.64 9.89
CA PHE A 440 -2.74 -2.14 11.14
C PHE A 440 -3.72 -1.17 11.80
N GLN A 441 -3.44 0.14 11.76
CA GLN A 441 -4.39 1.14 12.24
C GLN A 441 -5.74 1.05 11.52
N LYS A 442 -5.75 0.77 10.20
CA LYS A 442 -6.99 0.61 9.41
C LYS A 442 -7.73 -0.67 9.77
N LEU A 443 -7.00 -1.77 9.96
CA LEU A 443 -7.55 -3.06 10.37
C LEU A 443 -8.17 -2.99 11.77
N ARG A 444 -7.45 -2.44 12.75
CA ARG A 444 -7.95 -2.28 14.14
C ARG A 444 -9.20 -1.41 14.21
N ARG A 445 -9.33 -0.42 13.32
CA ARG A 445 -10.54 0.43 13.23
C ARG A 445 -11.73 -0.28 12.57
N GLY A 446 -11.55 -1.50 12.05
CA GLY A 446 -12.59 -2.26 11.34
C GLY A 446 -13.05 -1.60 10.03
N ARG A 447 -12.30 -0.61 9.52
CA ARG A 447 -12.65 0.15 8.32
C ARG A 447 -11.45 0.18 7.36
N PRO A 448 -10.98 -0.98 6.89
CA PRO A 448 -10.02 -1.03 5.79
C PRO A 448 -10.63 -0.33 4.57
N PRO A 449 -9.83 0.39 3.77
CA PRO A 449 -10.32 0.90 2.49
C PRO A 449 -10.74 -0.27 1.60
N LEU A 450 -11.76 -0.04 0.79
CA LEU A 450 -12.29 -1.01 -0.15
C LEU A 450 -12.28 -0.36 -1.54
N ASP A 451 -11.53 -0.96 -2.45
CA ASP A 451 -11.50 -0.54 -3.85
C ASP A 451 -11.97 -1.67 -4.76
N ALA A 452 -12.88 -1.35 -5.69
CA ALA A 452 -13.41 -2.32 -6.64
C ALA A 452 -12.33 -2.86 -7.60
N LEU A 453 -11.24 -2.14 -7.81
CA LEU A 453 -10.13 -2.53 -8.66
C LEU A 453 -9.12 -3.44 -7.96
N ALA A 454 -9.08 -3.45 -6.62
CA ALA A 454 -8.08 -4.20 -5.87
C ALA A 454 -8.12 -5.71 -6.13
N PHE A 455 -9.28 -6.36 -6.02
CA PHE A 455 -9.39 -7.79 -6.29
C PHE A 455 -9.10 -8.15 -7.77
N PRO A 456 -9.71 -7.48 -8.77
CA PRO A 456 -9.37 -7.75 -10.17
C PRO A 456 -7.89 -7.58 -10.49
N TRP A 457 -7.21 -6.58 -9.91
CA TRP A 457 -5.81 -6.28 -10.21
C TRP A 457 -4.84 -7.24 -9.53
N THR A 458 -5.10 -7.57 -8.26
CA THR A 458 -4.11 -8.25 -7.41
C THR A 458 -4.51 -9.67 -7.03
N GLY A 459 -5.76 -10.07 -7.31
CA GLY A 459 -6.35 -11.31 -6.84
C GLY A 459 -6.63 -11.34 -5.33
N CYS A 460 -6.31 -10.27 -4.59
CA CYS A 460 -6.46 -10.26 -3.14
C CYS A 460 -7.92 -9.96 -2.74
N PRO A 461 -8.59 -10.84 -1.97
CA PRO A 461 -9.97 -10.62 -1.54
C PRO A 461 -10.07 -9.36 -0.67
N GLN A 462 -11.18 -8.65 -0.81
CA GLN A 462 -11.39 -7.35 -0.15
C GLN A 462 -12.45 -7.39 0.96
N LYS A 463 -13.24 -8.46 1.05
CA LYS A 463 -14.35 -8.60 2.00
C LYS A 463 -14.56 -10.06 2.39
N LEU A 464 -15.18 -10.28 3.55
CA LEU A 464 -15.72 -11.57 3.97
C LEU A 464 -17.06 -11.84 3.24
N PRO A 465 -17.37 -13.10 2.89
CA PRO A 465 -18.70 -13.44 2.41
C PRO A 465 -19.72 -13.23 3.54
N GLY A 466 -20.88 -12.67 3.16
CA GLY A 466 -21.93 -12.24 4.10
C GLY A 466 -22.10 -10.72 4.21
N TYR A 467 -21.14 -9.91 3.76
CA TYR A 467 -21.34 -8.46 3.55
C TYR A 467 -22.19 -8.13 2.31
N CYS A 468 -22.71 -9.14 1.62
CA CYS A 468 -23.48 -9.04 0.38
C CYS A 468 -24.86 -8.39 0.50
N ARG A 469 -25.29 -7.89 1.67
CA ARG A 469 -26.61 -7.23 1.76
C ARG A 469 -26.63 -5.74 1.50
N LEU A 470 -25.50 -5.01 1.52
CA LEU A 470 -25.51 -3.58 1.17
C LEU A 470 -24.17 -3.16 0.54
N GLY A 471 -24.11 -3.11 -0.80
CA GLY A 471 -23.11 -2.29 -1.52
C GLY A 471 -22.14 -3.01 -2.46
N SER A 472 -22.34 -4.28 -2.80
CA SER A 472 -21.67 -4.93 -3.93
C SER A 472 -22.60 -5.99 -4.49
N ILE A 473 -23.47 -5.56 -5.41
CA ILE A 473 -24.31 -6.46 -6.20
C ILE A 473 -23.40 -7.01 -7.31
N TYR A 474 -23.37 -8.34 -7.41
CA TYR A 474 -22.55 -9.14 -8.32
C TYR A 474 -22.80 -8.83 -9.79
#